data_AF-A0A3M7NZX7-F1
#
_entry.id   AF-A0A3M7NZX7-F1
#
_cell.length_a   1.000
_cell.length_b   1.000
_cell.length_c   1.000
_cell.angle_alpha   90.00
_cell.angle_beta   90.00
_cell.angle_gamma   90.00
#
_symmetry.space_group_name_H-M   'P 1'
#
loop_
_entity.id
_entity.type
_entity.pdbx_description
1 polymer ?
#
loop_
_entity_poly.entity_id
_entity_poly.type
_entity_poly.pdbx_seq_one_letter_code
_entity_poly.pdbx_strand_id
1 'polypeptide(L)'
;MAPFIGTGDVPRFELDLDTLISLAIAFCLMPAAQTLAKFSLPKGTPTKYKGLFIWHAYDCLTHFILEASYLYHCFFSYTQLPVPTEDFPHPASRSGSSPPILYNCADRLYGPFYGHGPMARLWQEYAKADKRWGGADLNVISLEILTCFLMAPLAVFVCYEISRSMNATDEQSKNAAKARIWFTAIFVATSELYGGFMTFAPEWLSGNTMLTTDDPVFFWLHLVFFNTIWVYVPLWVLFEGYREISAAFTFPASVAKKKS
;
A
#
# COMPACT_ATOMS: atom_id res chain seq x y z
N MET A 1 28.39 16.61 1.45
CA MET A 1 28.87 16.21 2.79
C MET A 1 27.80 16.67 3.77
N ALA A 2 26.81 15.83 4.07
CA ALA A 2 25.76 16.16 5.03
C ALA A 2 26.30 15.88 6.44
N PRO A 3 26.24 16.82 7.38
CA PRO A 3 26.68 16.58 8.74
C PRO A 3 25.56 15.85 9.49
N PHE A 4 25.76 14.59 9.81
CA PHE A 4 24.96 13.86 10.79
C PHE A 4 25.80 13.65 12.04
N ILE A 5 25.74 14.55 13.01
CA ILE A 5 25.85 14.27 14.46
C ILE A 5 25.16 15.43 15.23
N GLY A 6 24.21 15.10 16.12
CA GLY A 6 23.93 15.92 17.30
C GLY A 6 22.47 16.27 17.57
N THR A 7 21.91 15.65 18.62
CA THR A 7 20.80 16.11 19.48
C THR A 7 19.41 16.31 18.87
N GLY A 8 18.50 15.37 19.17
CA GLY A 8 17.21 15.66 19.81
C GLY A 8 16.08 16.31 19.01
N ASP A 9 16.31 16.90 17.85
CA ASP A 9 15.23 17.53 17.09
C ASP A 9 14.73 16.60 15.99
N VAL A 10 13.45 16.22 16.09
CA VAL A 10 12.71 15.63 14.97
C VAL A 10 12.85 16.60 13.78
N PRO A 11 13.30 16.15 12.60
CA PRO A 11 13.46 17.04 11.46
C PRO A 11 12.15 17.78 11.19
N ARG A 12 12.17 19.11 11.32
CA ARG A 12 10.97 19.93 11.12
C ARG A 12 10.42 19.69 9.73
N PHE A 13 9.10 19.76 9.60
CA PHE A 13 8.48 19.77 8.28
C PHE A 13 9.00 20.98 7.49
N GLU A 14 9.60 20.74 6.34
CA GLU A 14 10.04 21.79 5.42
C GLU A 14 9.24 21.67 4.13
N LEU A 15 8.50 22.74 3.79
CA LEU A 15 7.72 22.82 2.56
C LEU A 15 8.63 23.18 1.37
N ASP A 16 9.57 22.29 1.06
CA ASP A 16 10.42 22.38 -0.13
C ASP A 16 9.69 21.87 -1.40
N LEU A 17 10.33 22.03 -2.56
CA LEU A 17 9.74 21.63 -3.85
C LEU A 17 9.44 20.13 -3.91
N ASP A 18 10.33 19.29 -3.36
CA ASP A 18 10.15 17.83 -3.35
C ASP A 18 8.97 17.42 -2.46
N THR A 19 8.78 18.13 -1.35
CA THR A 19 7.64 17.96 -0.44
C THR A 19 6.33 18.41 -1.11
N LEU A 20 6.35 19.52 -1.85
CA LEU A 20 5.18 19.94 -2.65
C LEU A 20 4.82 18.92 -3.73
N ILE A 21 5.80 18.41 -4.46
CA ILE A 21 5.57 17.43 -5.53
C ILE A 21 5.08 16.10 -4.95
N SER A 22 5.67 15.62 -3.86
CA SER A 22 5.25 14.37 -3.21
C SER A 22 3.81 14.46 -2.69
N LEU A 23 3.45 15.54 -2.01
CA LEU A 23 2.07 15.77 -1.57
C LEU A 23 1.12 15.86 -2.77
N ALA A 24 1.50 16.58 -3.83
CA ALA A 24 0.69 16.66 -5.04
C ALA A 24 0.44 15.29 -5.67
N ILE A 25 1.45 14.41 -5.70
CA ILE A 25 1.32 13.04 -6.19
C ILE A 25 0.36 12.24 -5.29
N ALA A 26 0.57 12.24 -3.96
CA ALA A 26 -0.28 11.49 -3.04
C ALA A 26 -1.76 11.93 -3.12
N PHE A 27 -2.02 13.24 -3.18
CA PHE A 27 -3.38 13.78 -3.25
C PHE A 27 -4.04 13.64 -4.63
N CYS A 28 -3.26 13.46 -5.71
CA CYS A 28 -3.84 13.31 -7.05
C CYS A 28 -4.31 11.89 -7.37
N LEU A 29 -3.88 10.88 -6.60
CA LEU A 29 -4.22 9.47 -6.86
C LEU A 29 -5.73 9.20 -6.82
N MET A 30 -6.45 9.72 -5.83
CA MET A 30 -7.91 9.56 -5.72
C MET A 30 -8.65 10.29 -6.86
N PRO A 31 -8.38 11.57 -7.15
CA PRO A 31 -8.89 12.23 -8.35
C PRO A 31 -8.58 11.48 -9.67
N ALA A 32 -7.39 10.88 -9.79
CA ALA A 32 -7.01 10.08 -10.94
C ALA A 32 -7.87 8.81 -11.04
N ALA A 33 -8.05 8.07 -9.95
CA ALA A 33 -8.94 6.90 -9.89
C ALA A 33 -10.39 7.23 -10.27
N GLN A 34 -10.90 8.35 -9.76
CA GLN A 34 -12.24 8.85 -10.11
C GLN A 34 -12.33 9.24 -11.59
N THR A 35 -11.26 9.80 -12.15
CA THR A 35 -11.18 10.19 -13.56
C THR A 35 -11.14 8.95 -14.46
N LEU A 36 -10.35 7.94 -14.11
CA LEU A 36 -10.33 6.64 -14.79
C LEU A 36 -11.73 6.00 -14.79
N ALA A 37 -12.42 6.01 -13.66
CA ALA A 37 -13.80 5.49 -13.58
C ALA A 37 -14.76 6.23 -14.52
N LYS A 38 -14.66 7.56 -14.63
CA LYS A 38 -15.49 8.35 -15.55
C LYS A 38 -15.24 8.02 -17.02
N PHE A 39 -13.99 7.68 -17.39
CA PHE A 39 -13.64 7.32 -18.77
C PHE A 39 -13.96 5.85 -19.10
N SER A 40 -13.84 4.94 -18.12
CA SER A 40 -14.00 3.51 -18.36
C SER A 40 -15.44 2.99 -18.18
N LEU A 41 -16.29 3.67 -17.41
CA LEU A 41 -17.60 3.15 -17.01
C LEU A 41 -18.77 3.92 -17.67
N PRO A 42 -19.80 3.23 -18.16
CA PRO A 42 -21.05 3.86 -18.60
C PRO A 42 -21.75 4.63 -17.47
N LYS A 43 -22.49 5.70 -17.82
CA LYS A 43 -23.23 6.53 -16.85
C LYS A 43 -24.23 5.73 -16.00
N GLY A 44 -24.78 4.64 -16.54
CA GLY A 44 -25.74 3.76 -15.85
C GLY A 44 -25.10 2.69 -14.94
N THR A 45 -23.78 2.73 -14.75
CA THR A 45 -23.08 1.74 -13.91
C THR A 45 -23.61 1.78 -12.47
N PRO A 46 -24.01 0.63 -11.89
CA PRO A 46 -24.44 0.57 -10.51
C PRO A 46 -23.39 1.11 -9.54
N THR A 47 -23.81 1.89 -8.54
CA THR A 47 -22.93 2.52 -7.54
C THR A 47 -21.94 1.57 -6.90
N LYS A 48 -22.35 0.32 -6.66
CA LYS A 48 -21.48 -0.73 -6.14
C LYS A 48 -20.25 -0.96 -7.02
N TYR A 49 -20.44 -1.21 -8.32
CA TYR A 49 -19.34 -1.47 -9.24
C TYR A 49 -18.51 -0.21 -9.52
N LYS A 50 -19.14 0.97 -9.48
CA LYS A 50 -18.41 2.24 -9.56
C LYS A 50 -17.49 2.45 -8.34
N GLY A 51 -17.99 2.19 -7.13
CA GLY A 51 -17.20 2.26 -5.90
C GLY A 51 -16.07 1.22 -5.90
N LEU A 52 -16.38 -0.01 -6.31
CA LEU A 52 -15.40 -1.10 -6.43
C LEU A 52 -14.29 -0.75 -7.43
N PHE A 53 -14.64 -0.20 -8.59
CA PHE A 53 -13.66 0.26 -9.58
C PHE A 53 -12.78 1.39 -9.02
N ILE A 54 -13.38 2.42 -8.42
CA ILE A 54 -12.62 3.57 -7.90
C ILE A 54 -11.65 3.11 -6.81
N TRP A 55 -12.09 2.22 -5.92
CA TRP A 55 -11.22 1.63 -4.88
C TRP A 55 -10.03 0.92 -5.51
N HIS A 56 -10.26 -0.08 -6.39
CA HIS A 56 -9.18 -0.87 -6.96
C HIS A 56 -8.27 -0.03 -7.89
N ALA A 57 -8.79 1.03 -8.52
CA ALA A 57 -7.97 1.97 -9.26
C ALA A 57 -7.08 2.80 -8.33
N TYR A 58 -7.61 3.28 -7.19
CA TYR A 58 -6.85 4.00 -6.19
C TYR A 58 -5.80 3.12 -5.50
N ASP A 59 -6.18 1.89 -5.17
CA ASP A 59 -5.32 0.86 -4.59
C ASP A 59 -4.14 0.54 -5.53
N CYS A 60 -4.43 0.22 -6.79
CA CYS A 60 -3.42 0.01 -7.82
C CYS A 60 -2.46 1.21 -7.97
N LEU A 61 -2.98 2.44 -7.99
CA LEU A 61 -2.16 3.64 -8.12
C LEU A 61 -1.27 3.84 -6.88
N THR A 62 -1.79 3.56 -5.70
CA THR A 62 -1.04 3.62 -4.43
C THR A 62 0.12 2.64 -4.45
N HIS A 63 -0.18 1.37 -4.74
CA HIS A 63 0.83 0.30 -4.80
C HIS A 63 1.88 0.57 -5.89
N PHE A 64 1.49 0.93 -7.12
CA PHE A 64 2.46 1.13 -8.20
C PHE A 64 3.22 2.46 -8.18
N ILE A 65 2.67 3.53 -7.61
CA ILE A 65 3.34 4.84 -7.61
C ILE A 65 4.05 5.07 -6.28
N LEU A 66 3.33 4.88 -5.16
CA LEU A 66 3.91 5.14 -3.85
C LEU A 66 4.76 3.95 -3.43
N GLU A 67 4.19 2.77 -3.20
CA GLU A 67 4.90 1.65 -2.57
C GLU A 67 6.02 1.10 -3.47
N ALA A 68 5.83 1.07 -4.78
CA ALA A 68 6.89 0.69 -5.70
C ALA A 68 8.07 1.66 -5.65
N SER A 69 7.83 2.95 -5.37
CA SER A 69 8.91 3.92 -5.14
C SER A 69 9.63 3.69 -3.81
N TYR A 70 8.92 3.24 -2.77
CA TYR A 70 9.55 2.79 -1.52
C TYR A 70 10.48 1.60 -1.78
N LEU A 71 10.00 0.58 -2.50
CA LEU A 71 10.81 -0.58 -2.89
C LEU A 71 12.02 -0.17 -3.71
N TYR A 72 11.85 0.74 -4.67
CA TYR A 72 12.96 1.28 -5.44
C TYR A 72 14.05 1.86 -4.53
N HIS A 73 13.69 2.70 -3.57
CA HIS A 73 14.66 3.26 -2.63
C HIS A 73 15.25 2.21 -1.69
N CYS A 74 14.48 1.20 -1.28
CA CYS A 74 14.97 0.08 -0.47
C CYS A 74 15.99 -0.81 -1.19
N PHE A 75 15.96 -0.86 -2.53
CA PHE A 75 16.88 -1.69 -3.30
C PHE A 75 18.05 -0.92 -3.91
N PHE A 76 17.86 0.38 -4.19
CA PHE A 76 18.81 1.15 -5.01
C PHE A 76 19.35 2.41 -4.34
N SER A 77 18.71 2.93 -3.29
CA SER A 77 19.22 4.09 -2.55
C SER A 77 19.93 3.64 -1.29
N TYR A 78 21.23 3.93 -1.22
CA TYR A 78 22.06 3.50 -0.11
C TYR A 78 23.16 4.49 0.21
N THR A 79 23.64 4.42 1.46
CA THR A 79 24.93 5.00 1.84
C THR A 79 25.93 3.88 2.10
N GLN A 80 27.19 4.12 1.72
CA GLN A 80 28.29 3.23 2.03
C GLN A 80 28.72 3.46 3.48
N LEU A 81 28.87 2.38 4.23
CA LEU A 81 29.33 2.44 5.60
C LEU A 81 30.87 2.54 5.67
N PRO A 82 31.42 3.16 6.72
CA PRO A 82 32.86 3.27 6.91
C PRO A 82 33.55 1.90 6.93
N VAL A 83 34.79 1.83 6.44
CA VAL A 83 35.56 0.58 6.47
C VAL A 83 35.80 0.17 7.93
N PRO A 84 35.52 -1.09 8.32
CA PRO A 84 35.87 -1.62 9.64
C PRO A 84 37.34 -1.34 9.98
N THR A 85 37.60 -0.83 11.18
CA THR A 85 38.96 -0.75 11.75
C THR A 85 39.07 -1.65 12.98
N GLU A 86 40.28 -1.95 13.45
CA GLU A 86 40.48 -2.73 14.68
C GLU A 86 39.78 -2.08 15.89
N ASP A 87 39.74 -0.74 15.93
CA ASP A 87 39.05 0.04 16.97
C ASP A 87 37.52 0.12 16.76
N PHE A 88 37.04 -0.09 15.52
CA PHE A 88 35.62 -0.10 15.13
C PHE A 88 35.31 -1.31 14.24
N PRO A 89 35.22 -2.52 14.82
CA PRO A 89 34.84 -3.71 14.07
C PRO A 89 33.39 -3.52 13.58
N HIS A 90 33.14 -3.72 12.29
CA HIS A 90 31.92 -3.27 11.61
C HIS A 90 30.81 -4.33 11.58
N PRO A 91 29.59 -4.03 12.09
CA PRO A 91 28.39 -4.81 11.83
C PRO A 91 27.19 -3.91 11.46
N ALA A 92 27.46 -2.79 10.77
CA ALA A 92 26.59 -1.61 10.58
C ALA A 92 26.49 -0.65 11.79
N SER A 93 27.66 -0.38 12.36
CA SER A 93 27.93 0.40 13.56
C SER A 93 27.55 1.88 13.47
N ARG A 94 26.89 2.54 14.43
CA ARG A 94 26.21 2.20 15.71
C ARG A 94 25.24 3.37 15.95
N SER A 95 23.96 3.20 16.31
CA SER A 95 23.43 2.72 17.61
C SER A 95 22.05 2.07 17.39
N GLY A 96 21.89 0.79 17.74
CA GLY A 96 20.62 0.05 17.66
C GLY A 96 20.78 -1.42 17.26
N SER A 97 19.65 -2.10 17.07
CA SER A 97 19.55 -3.43 16.44
C SER A 97 20.30 -3.44 15.10
N SER A 98 20.99 -4.55 14.78
CA SER A 98 21.70 -4.70 13.50
C SER A 98 20.74 -4.39 12.34
N PRO A 99 21.05 -3.40 11.49
CA PRO A 99 20.23 -3.08 10.34
C PRO A 99 20.25 -4.23 9.33
N PRO A 100 19.22 -4.33 8.50
CA PRO A 100 19.06 -5.46 7.59
C PRO A 100 20.14 -5.48 6.52
N ILE A 101 20.67 -6.68 6.26
CA ILE A 101 21.67 -6.93 5.22
C ILE A 101 20.93 -7.36 3.96
N LEU A 102 20.98 -6.54 2.91
CA LEU A 102 20.44 -6.86 1.59
C LEU A 102 21.56 -7.32 0.66
N TYR A 103 21.26 -8.29 -0.21
CA TYR A 103 22.18 -8.80 -1.24
C TYR A 103 23.54 -9.28 -0.73
N ASN A 104 23.61 -9.70 0.54
CA ASN A 104 24.87 -10.05 1.22
C ASN A 104 25.89 -8.89 1.29
N CYS A 105 25.42 -7.64 1.18
CA CYS A 105 26.20 -6.42 1.29
C CYS A 105 26.05 -5.84 2.70
N ALA A 106 26.93 -6.24 3.62
CA ALA A 106 26.94 -5.75 5.00
C ALA A 106 27.58 -4.36 5.16
N ASP A 107 28.08 -3.79 4.07
CA ASP A 107 28.83 -2.53 3.99
C ASP A 107 27.95 -1.33 3.61
N ARG A 108 26.63 -1.50 3.54
CA ARG A 108 25.68 -0.49 3.06
C ARG A 108 24.41 -0.45 3.90
N LEU A 109 23.81 0.74 4.02
CA LEU A 109 22.44 0.91 4.53
C LEU A 109 21.55 1.37 3.40
N TYR A 110 20.41 0.70 3.24
CA TYR A 110 19.45 0.96 2.17
C TYR A 110 18.19 1.67 2.70
N GLY A 111 17.50 2.36 1.80
CA GLY A 111 16.19 2.93 2.05
C GLY A 111 16.05 4.41 1.65
N PRO A 112 14.82 4.95 1.78
CA PRO A 112 14.53 6.33 1.40
C PRO A 112 15.36 7.41 2.08
N PHE A 113 15.89 7.22 3.30
CA PHE A 113 16.77 8.18 3.95
C PHE A 113 18.05 8.49 3.17
N TYR A 114 18.47 7.59 2.27
CA TYR A 114 19.64 7.76 1.43
C TYR A 114 19.28 8.10 -0.03
N GLY A 115 17.99 8.30 -0.31
CA GLY A 115 17.47 8.69 -1.61
C GLY A 115 17.34 10.20 -1.76
N HIS A 116 17.15 10.64 -3.01
CA HIS A 116 16.89 12.03 -3.36
C HIS A 116 15.66 12.14 -4.27
N GLY A 117 15.09 13.35 -4.31
CA GLY A 117 13.93 13.69 -5.14
C GLY A 117 12.59 13.40 -4.46
N PRO A 118 11.48 13.69 -5.16
CA PRO A 118 10.15 13.73 -4.56
C PRO A 118 9.70 12.44 -3.88
N MET A 119 9.97 11.27 -4.47
CA MET A 119 9.54 10.00 -3.89
C MET A 119 10.37 9.60 -2.67
N ALA A 120 11.68 9.88 -2.67
CA ALA A 120 12.48 9.72 -1.46
C ALA A 120 11.96 10.63 -0.35
N ARG A 121 11.67 11.89 -0.68
CA ARG A 121 11.14 12.87 0.27
C ARG A 121 9.78 12.45 0.84
N LEU A 122 8.88 11.93 0.01
CA LEU A 122 7.58 11.38 0.44
C LEU A 122 7.75 10.38 1.58
N TRP A 123 8.65 9.41 1.40
CA TRP A 123 8.89 8.36 2.38
C TRP A 123 9.68 8.84 3.59
N GLN A 124 10.60 9.81 3.42
CA GLN A 124 11.27 10.47 4.54
C GLN A 124 10.28 11.22 5.45
N GLU A 125 9.28 11.88 4.86
CA GLU A 125 8.21 12.54 5.62
C GLU A 125 7.30 11.51 6.31
N TYR A 126 6.88 10.46 5.61
CA TYR A 126 6.10 9.37 6.21
C TYR A 126 6.87 8.65 7.33
N ALA A 127 8.20 8.54 7.21
CA ALA A 127 9.07 7.94 8.22
C ALA A 127 9.09 8.69 9.56
N LYS A 128 8.61 9.94 9.60
CA LYS A 128 8.38 10.66 10.86
C LYS A 128 7.23 10.06 11.66
N ALA A 129 6.24 9.45 10.99
CA ALA A 129 5.14 8.74 11.63
C ALA A 129 5.48 7.26 11.88
N ASP A 130 6.15 6.59 10.93
CA ASP A 130 6.58 5.19 11.05
C ASP A 130 8.02 5.03 10.54
N LYS A 131 8.98 4.93 11.48
CA LYS A 131 10.42 4.97 11.20
C LYS A 131 10.89 3.87 10.24
N ARG A 132 10.15 2.75 10.15
CA ARG A 132 10.49 1.60 9.30
C ARG A 132 10.50 1.97 7.81
N TRP A 133 9.70 2.95 7.41
CA TRP A 133 9.56 3.40 6.02
C TRP A 133 10.69 4.32 5.55
N GLY A 134 11.55 4.80 6.45
CA GLY A 134 12.75 5.54 6.05
C GLY A 134 13.94 4.64 5.71
N GLY A 135 13.92 3.40 6.20
CA GLY A 135 14.95 2.38 5.96
C GLY A 135 14.41 1.16 5.23
N ALA A 136 15.23 0.12 5.18
CA ALA A 136 14.93 -1.13 4.49
C ALA A 136 14.38 -2.24 5.41
N ASP A 137 13.31 -1.96 6.17
CA ASP A 137 12.70 -2.97 7.05
C ASP A 137 12.26 -4.22 6.28
N LEU A 138 12.75 -5.41 6.66
CA LEU A 138 12.53 -6.63 5.89
C LEU A 138 11.07 -7.10 5.91
N ASN A 139 10.33 -6.83 6.99
CA ASN A 139 8.92 -7.20 7.07
C ASN A 139 8.12 -6.29 6.12
N VAL A 140 8.33 -4.98 6.19
CA VAL A 140 7.68 -4.02 5.28
C VAL A 140 8.05 -4.32 3.83
N ILE A 141 9.33 -4.46 3.49
CA ILE A 141 9.76 -4.83 2.12
C ILE A 141 9.08 -6.11 1.64
N SER A 142 9.01 -7.14 2.48
CA SER A 142 8.39 -8.42 2.09
C SER A 142 6.90 -8.28 1.78
N LEU A 143 6.19 -7.43 2.53
CA LEU A 143 4.80 -7.09 2.26
C LEU A 143 4.68 -6.29 0.96
N GLU A 144 5.50 -5.24 0.81
CA GLU A 144 5.40 -4.31 -0.32
C GLU A 144 5.77 -4.96 -1.66
N ILE A 145 6.63 -5.98 -1.67
CA ILE A 145 6.86 -6.80 -2.89
C ILE A 145 5.54 -7.44 -3.33
N LEU A 146 4.75 -7.99 -2.42
CA LEU A 146 3.47 -8.60 -2.76
C LEU A 146 2.43 -7.55 -3.16
N THR A 147 2.35 -6.41 -2.47
CA THR A 147 1.41 -5.34 -2.85
C THR A 147 1.70 -4.83 -4.27
N CYS A 148 2.97 -4.58 -4.59
CA CYS A 148 3.36 -4.06 -5.89
C CYS A 148 3.25 -5.09 -7.02
N PHE A 149 3.73 -6.32 -6.81
CA PHE A 149 3.85 -7.31 -7.90
C PHE A 149 2.70 -8.30 -8.00
N LEU A 150 1.85 -8.41 -6.97
CA LEU A 150 0.68 -9.28 -6.99
C LEU A 150 -0.62 -8.48 -6.87
N MET A 151 -0.72 -7.63 -5.84
CA MET A 151 -1.98 -6.94 -5.53
C MET A 151 -2.32 -5.90 -6.58
N ALA A 152 -1.38 -5.03 -6.96
CA ALA A 152 -1.63 -3.99 -7.96
C ALA A 152 -2.07 -4.57 -9.33
N PRO A 153 -1.41 -5.61 -9.90
CA PRO A 153 -1.92 -6.28 -11.10
C PRO A 153 -3.34 -6.86 -10.94
N LEU A 154 -3.66 -7.45 -9.78
CA LEU A 154 -4.99 -7.98 -9.51
C LEU A 154 -6.03 -6.87 -9.37
N ALA A 155 -5.67 -5.73 -8.80
CA ALA A 155 -6.53 -4.55 -8.74
C ALA A 155 -6.81 -3.97 -10.14
N VAL A 156 -5.80 -3.92 -11.02
CA VAL A 156 -5.99 -3.61 -12.45
C VAL A 156 -6.94 -4.62 -13.11
N PHE A 157 -6.76 -5.91 -12.82
CA PHE A 157 -7.62 -6.95 -13.37
C PHE A 157 -9.08 -6.78 -12.92
N VAL A 158 -9.33 -6.44 -11.67
CA VAL A 158 -10.68 -6.10 -11.18
C VAL A 158 -11.27 -4.91 -11.95
N CYS A 159 -10.51 -3.82 -12.09
CA CYS A 159 -10.94 -2.65 -12.87
C CYS A 159 -11.27 -3.01 -14.32
N TYR A 160 -10.41 -3.81 -14.97
CA TYR A 160 -10.60 -4.27 -16.34
C TYR A 160 -11.87 -5.12 -16.49
N GLU A 161 -12.07 -6.09 -15.60
CA GLU A 161 -13.26 -6.95 -15.62
C GLU A 161 -14.56 -6.17 -15.36
N ILE A 162 -14.53 -5.20 -14.43
CA ILE A 162 -15.68 -4.30 -14.19
C ILE A 162 -15.98 -3.49 -15.45
N SER A 163 -14.97 -2.82 -16.01
CA SER A 163 -15.13 -2.02 -17.24
C SER A 163 -15.71 -2.86 -18.36
N ARG A 164 -15.13 -4.02 -18.63
CA ARG A 164 -15.63 -4.94 -19.67
C ARG A 164 -17.05 -5.40 -19.39
N SER A 165 -17.35 -5.79 -18.14
CA SER A 165 -18.69 -6.25 -17.76
C SER A 165 -19.75 -5.16 -17.89
N MET A 166 -19.44 -3.92 -17.53
CA MET A 166 -20.41 -2.82 -17.57
C MET A 166 -20.68 -2.34 -19.00
N ASN A 167 -19.72 -2.53 -19.91
CA ASN A 167 -19.86 -2.20 -21.33
C ASN A 167 -20.41 -3.36 -22.19
N ALA A 168 -20.49 -4.60 -21.67
CA ALA A 168 -21.00 -5.75 -22.40
C ALA A 168 -22.52 -5.71 -22.60
N THR A 169 -23.00 -6.22 -23.74
CA THR A 169 -24.43 -6.31 -24.06
C THR A 169 -25.04 -7.66 -23.71
N ASP A 170 -24.26 -8.74 -23.75
CA ASP A 170 -24.73 -10.09 -23.49
C ASP A 170 -24.64 -10.46 -21.99
N GLU A 171 -25.69 -11.11 -21.49
CA GLU A 171 -25.78 -11.51 -20.08
C GLU A 171 -24.79 -12.61 -19.70
N GLN A 172 -24.35 -13.43 -20.65
CA GLN A 172 -23.40 -14.51 -20.38
C GLN A 172 -22.02 -13.96 -20.02
N SER A 173 -21.51 -12.99 -20.77
CA SER A 173 -20.23 -12.33 -20.50
C SER A 173 -20.26 -11.55 -19.19
N LYS A 174 -21.38 -10.88 -18.88
CA LYS A 174 -21.57 -10.20 -17.59
C LYS A 174 -21.49 -11.16 -16.41
N ASN A 175 -22.17 -12.30 -16.50
CA ASN A 175 -22.16 -13.31 -15.44
C ASN A 175 -20.76 -13.93 -15.25
N ALA A 176 -20.07 -14.23 -16.35
CA ALA A 176 -18.70 -14.75 -16.29
C ALA A 176 -17.72 -13.72 -15.68
N ALA A 177 -17.85 -12.44 -16.05
CA ALA A 177 -17.03 -11.37 -15.49
C ALA A 177 -17.31 -11.16 -14.00
N LYS A 178 -18.58 -11.22 -13.59
CA LYS A 178 -18.98 -11.08 -12.19
C LYS A 178 -18.27 -12.09 -11.27
N ALA A 179 -18.17 -13.36 -11.68
CA ALA A 179 -17.43 -14.37 -10.92
C ALA A 179 -15.94 -14.01 -10.76
N ARG A 180 -15.29 -13.56 -11.85
CA ARG A 180 -13.88 -13.13 -11.82
C ARG A 180 -13.67 -11.89 -10.96
N ILE A 181 -14.55 -10.89 -11.08
CA ILE A 181 -14.51 -9.65 -10.28
C ILE A 181 -14.53 -9.99 -8.79
N TRP A 182 -15.54 -10.74 -8.34
CA TRP A 182 -15.73 -10.98 -6.91
C TRP A 182 -14.71 -11.95 -6.33
N PHE A 183 -14.30 -12.98 -7.08
CA PHE A 183 -13.21 -13.85 -6.64
C PHE A 183 -11.92 -13.04 -6.40
N THR A 184 -11.52 -12.23 -7.37
CA THR A 184 -10.30 -11.43 -7.26
C THR A 184 -10.43 -10.33 -6.21
N ALA A 185 -11.56 -9.62 -6.14
CA ALA A 185 -11.77 -8.56 -5.16
C ALA A 185 -11.77 -9.08 -3.71
N ILE A 186 -12.31 -10.28 -3.47
CA ILE A 186 -12.23 -10.94 -2.15
C ILE A 186 -10.80 -11.32 -1.81
N PHE A 187 -10.06 -11.86 -2.77
CA PHE A 187 -8.64 -12.20 -2.57
C PHE A 187 -7.81 -10.95 -2.25
N VAL A 188 -8.03 -9.86 -3.00
CA VAL A 188 -7.40 -8.56 -2.77
C VAL A 188 -7.76 -8.04 -1.37
N ALA A 189 -9.04 -7.94 -1.04
CA ALA A 189 -9.50 -7.44 0.25
C ALA A 189 -8.97 -8.24 1.44
N THR A 190 -8.91 -9.56 1.33
CA THR A 190 -8.34 -10.41 2.39
C THR A 190 -6.85 -10.15 2.57
N SER A 191 -6.12 -10.00 1.47
CA SER A 191 -4.67 -9.78 1.51
C SER A 191 -4.31 -8.38 2.01
N GLU A 192 -5.12 -7.35 1.68
CA GLU A 192 -4.98 -5.99 2.23
C GLU A 192 -5.13 -6.01 3.76
N LEU A 193 -6.16 -6.68 4.29
CA LEU A 193 -6.36 -6.81 5.73
C LEU A 193 -5.22 -7.57 6.41
N TYR A 194 -4.73 -8.64 5.79
CA TYR A 194 -3.59 -9.39 6.28
C TYR A 194 -2.31 -8.54 6.28
N GLY A 195 -2.04 -7.81 5.19
CA GLY A 195 -0.90 -6.91 5.07
C GLY A 195 -0.94 -5.81 6.13
N GLY A 196 -2.08 -5.13 6.28
CA GLY A 196 -2.27 -4.13 7.34
C GLY A 196 -2.04 -4.71 8.73
N PHE A 197 -2.53 -5.93 9.01
CA PHE A 197 -2.25 -6.62 10.27
C PHE A 197 -0.75 -6.88 10.45
N MET A 198 -0.05 -7.37 9.42
CA MET A 198 1.40 -7.62 9.48
C MET A 198 2.25 -6.34 9.59
N THR A 199 1.72 -5.19 9.18
CA THR A 199 2.37 -3.88 9.37
C THR A 199 2.25 -3.40 10.82
N PHE A 200 1.09 -3.55 11.46
CA PHE A 200 0.82 -2.97 12.78
C PHE A 200 0.96 -3.94 13.96
N ALA A 201 0.65 -5.22 13.79
CA ALA A 201 0.75 -6.19 14.88
C ALA A 201 2.16 -6.30 15.48
N PRO A 202 3.27 -6.28 14.70
CA PRO A 202 4.60 -6.24 15.29
C PRO A 202 4.82 -5.01 16.19
N GLU A 203 4.25 -3.86 15.84
CA GLU A 203 4.37 -2.64 16.64
C GLU A 203 3.52 -2.73 17.91
N TRP A 204 2.32 -3.28 17.85
CA TRP A 204 1.52 -3.50 19.06
C TRP A 204 2.22 -4.44 20.05
N LEU A 205 2.92 -5.44 19.53
CA LEU A 205 3.71 -6.39 20.33
C LEU A 205 5.02 -5.77 20.85
N SER A 206 5.64 -4.87 20.09
CA SER A 206 6.89 -4.20 20.46
C SER A 206 6.69 -2.96 21.35
N GLY A 207 5.44 -2.51 21.52
CA GLY A 207 5.12 -1.30 22.28
C GLY A 207 5.22 -0.02 21.44
N ASN A 208 4.94 -0.10 20.14
CA ASN A 208 4.94 1.00 19.16
C ASN A 208 6.29 1.72 19.06
N THR A 209 7.40 1.00 19.23
CA THR A 209 8.75 1.60 19.31
C THR A 209 9.19 2.30 18.03
N MET A 210 8.63 1.92 16.88
CA MET A 210 8.91 2.54 15.58
C MET A 210 7.86 3.56 15.15
N LEU A 211 6.73 3.64 15.86
CA LEU A 211 5.64 4.57 15.56
C LEU A 211 5.72 5.83 16.42
N THR A 212 5.45 6.98 15.82
CA THR A 212 5.33 8.25 16.55
C THR A 212 3.86 8.47 16.92
N THR A 213 3.52 8.18 18.17
CA THR A 213 2.12 8.22 18.68
C THR A 213 1.81 9.43 19.56
N ASP A 214 2.83 10.21 19.91
CA ASP A 214 2.76 11.41 20.76
C ASP A 214 2.44 12.69 19.98
N ASP A 215 2.77 12.73 18.68
CA ASP A 215 2.37 13.81 17.78
C ASP A 215 0.96 13.54 17.18
N PRO A 216 -0.03 14.43 17.38
CA PRO A 216 -1.38 14.22 16.88
C PRO A 216 -1.51 14.13 15.35
N VAL A 217 -0.65 14.81 14.59
CA VAL A 217 -0.69 14.78 13.11
C VAL A 217 -0.12 13.47 12.60
N PHE A 218 0.98 12.99 13.16
CA PHE A 218 1.51 11.67 12.80
C PHE A 218 0.57 10.56 13.24
N PHE A 219 0.02 10.63 14.45
CA PHE A 219 -0.89 9.61 14.92
C PHE A 219 -2.23 9.59 14.18
N TRP A 220 -2.99 10.69 14.19
CA TRP A 220 -4.36 10.67 13.67
C TRP A 220 -4.44 10.73 12.15
N LEU A 221 -3.62 11.55 11.50
CA LEU A 221 -3.68 11.69 10.05
C LEU A 221 -2.88 10.58 9.35
N HIS A 222 -1.62 10.35 9.74
CA HIS A 222 -0.78 9.38 9.04
C HIS A 222 -1.13 7.95 9.42
N LEU A 223 -1.12 7.62 10.72
CA LEU A 223 -1.32 6.25 11.16
C LEU A 223 -2.80 5.85 11.16
N VAL A 224 -3.71 6.65 11.73
CA VAL A 224 -5.13 6.25 11.80
C VAL A 224 -5.86 6.48 10.49
N PHE A 225 -5.92 7.70 9.97
CA PHE A 225 -6.78 8.02 8.83
C PHE A 225 -6.41 7.23 7.55
N PHE A 226 -5.16 7.27 7.10
CA PHE A 226 -4.78 6.58 5.87
C PHE A 226 -4.89 5.05 5.98
N ASN A 227 -4.52 4.45 7.12
CA ASN A 227 -4.55 2.99 7.27
C ASN A 227 -5.96 2.44 7.54
N THR A 228 -6.84 3.18 8.22
CA THR A 228 -8.21 2.70 8.48
C THR A 228 -9.05 2.61 7.20
N ILE A 229 -8.70 3.36 6.15
CA ILE A 229 -9.33 3.21 4.83
C ILE A 229 -9.06 1.80 4.27
N TRP A 230 -7.82 1.29 4.39
CA TRP A 230 -7.43 -0.09 4.06
C TRP A 230 -7.96 -1.15 5.04
N VAL A 231 -8.80 -0.76 6.01
CA VAL A 231 -9.56 -1.69 6.85
C VAL A 231 -11.04 -1.67 6.46
N TYR A 232 -11.65 -0.49 6.45
CA TYR A 232 -13.09 -0.37 6.22
C TYR A 232 -13.50 -0.73 4.79
N VAL A 233 -12.73 -0.31 3.79
CA VAL A 233 -13.07 -0.62 2.39
C VAL A 233 -12.91 -2.12 2.10
N PRO A 234 -11.83 -2.79 2.51
CA PRO A 234 -11.71 -4.24 2.32
C PRO A 234 -12.79 -5.03 3.05
N LEU A 235 -13.15 -4.64 4.29
CA LEU A 235 -14.29 -5.26 5.00
C LEU A 235 -15.62 -5.10 4.25
N TRP A 236 -15.85 -3.92 3.64
CA TRP A 236 -17.00 -3.71 2.77
C TRP A 236 -16.96 -4.60 1.52
N VAL A 237 -15.80 -4.74 0.87
CA VAL A 237 -15.63 -5.63 -0.29
C VAL A 237 -15.92 -7.08 0.08
N LEU A 238 -15.42 -7.55 1.23
CA LEU A 238 -15.71 -8.90 1.73
C LEU A 238 -17.19 -9.11 2.03
N PHE A 239 -17.84 -8.13 2.64
CA PHE A 239 -19.28 -8.18 2.89
C PHE A 239 -20.11 -8.27 1.60
N GLU A 240 -19.81 -7.43 0.61
CA GLU A 240 -20.48 -7.50 -0.69
C GLU A 240 -20.15 -8.79 -1.45
N GLY A 241 -18.90 -9.25 -1.38
CA GLY A 241 -18.47 -10.54 -1.94
C GLY A 241 -19.23 -11.71 -1.34
N TYR A 242 -19.39 -11.74 -0.01
CA TYR A 242 -20.20 -12.74 0.68
C TYR A 242 -21.66 -12.75 0.19
N ARG A 243 -22.27 -11.57 0.00
CA ARG A 243 -23.64 -11.45 -0.51
C ARG A 243 -23.77 -12.01 -1.92
N GLU A 244 -22.81 -11.72 -2.78
CA GLU A 244 -22.82 -12.18 -4.18
C GLU A 244 -22.62 -13.69 -4.29
N ILE A 245 -21.71 -14.24 -3.50
CA ILE A 245 -21.50 -15.69 -3.38
C ILE A 245 -22.78 -16.36 -2.84
N SER A 246 -23.36 -15.82 -1.77
CA SER A 246 -24.59 -16.37 -1.16
C SER A 246 -25.77 -16.36 -2.13
N ALA A 247 -25.92 -15.28 -2.91
CA ALA A 247 -26.93 -15.21 -3.96
C ALA A 247 -26.70 -16.28 -5.05
N ALA A 248 -25.45 -16.49 -5.47
CA ALA A 248 -25.11 -17.50 -6.47
C ALA A 248 -25.42 -18.94 -6.00
N PHE A 249 -25.23 -19.26 -4.71
CA PHE A 249 -25.52 -20.58 -4.17
C PHE A 249 -27.01 -20.82 -3.85
N THR A 250 -27.77 -19.78 -3.54
CA THR A 250 -29.20 -19.91 -3.23
C THR A 250 -30.09 -19.95 -4.48
N PHE A 251 -29.66 -19.33 -5.58
CA PHE A 251 -30.42 -19.29 -6.82
C PHE A 251 -30.75 -20.69 -7.38
N PRO A 252 -29.80 -21.64 -7.51
CA PRO A 252 -30.06 -22.99 -8.00
C PRO A 252 -31.03 -23.78 -7.10
N ALA A 253 -30.93 -23.63 -5.78
CA ALA A 253 -31.79 -24.31 -4.81
C ALA A 253 -33.26 -23.85 -4.94
N SER A 254 -33.48 -22.56 -5.21
CA SER A 254 -34.82 -22.00 -5.41
C SER A 254 -35.49 -22.47 -6.72
N VAL A 255 -34.70 -22.64 -7.79
CA VAL A 255 -35.18 -23.13 -9.09
C VAL A 255 -35.52 -24.63 -9.02
N ALA A 256 -34.71 -25.42 -8.32
CA ALA A 256 -34.99 -26.83 -8.09
C ALA A 256 -36.31 -27.03 -7.32
N LYS A 257 -36.56 -26.22 -6.28
CA LYS A 257 -37.80 -26.26 -5.47
C LYS A 257 -39.05 -25.81 -6.23
N LYS A 258 -38.92 -24.93 -7.24
CA LYS A 258 -40.06 -24.55 -8.11
C LYS A 258 -40.40 -25.61 -9.16
N LYS A 259 -39.49 -26.55 -9.44
CA LYS A 259 -39.68 -27.63 -10.42
C LYS A 259 -40.15 -28.96 -9.79
N SER A 260 -40.18 -29.06 -8.45
CA SER A 260 -40.76 -30.17 -7.69
C SER A 260 -42.18 -29.85 -7.28
#